data_AF-A0A5N8X9V5-F1
#
_entry.id   AF-A0A5N8X9V5-F1
#
_cell.length_a   1.000
_cell.length_b   1.000
_cell.length_c   1.000
_cell.angle_alpha   90.00
_cell.angle_beta   90.00
_cell.angle_gamma   90.00
#
_symmetry.space_group_name_H-M   'P 1'
#
loop_
_entity.id
_entity.type
_entity.pdbx_description
1 polymer ?
#
loop_
_entity_poly.entity_id
_entity_poly.type
_entity_poly.pdbx_seq_one_letter_code
_entity_poly.pdbx_strand_id
1 'polypeptide(L)'
;MLRLPTMRAQAADTIARAEREGLSYAGFLAELLLAECEDRDRGRAERRIRAAHFPREKSLREFEYTANPNVDPAVIHSLATCDWITKGYPLCLIGDSGTGKSHLLIGLGTAAAMAGDAGGHTGDSVGHPRPCRGQHASCAVSPWWLNRTPRLLPAGQFCHP
;
A
#
# COMPACT_ATOMS: atom_id res chain seq x y z
N MET A 1 -10.79 3.23 -27.92
CA MET A 1 -9.35 2.98 -28.19
C MET A 1 -8.66 2.59 -26.88
N LEU A 2 -7.94 1.46 -26.83
CA LEU A 2 -7.24 1.00 -25.61
C LEU A 2 -5.97 1.83 -25.38
N ARG A 3 -5.74 2.29 -24.14
CA ARG A 3 -4.51 3.01 -23.76
C ARG A 3 -3.51 2.02 -23.17
N LEU A 4 -2.52 1.65 -23.98
CA LEU A 4 -1.44 0.70 -23.68
C LEU A 4 -0.08 1.40 -23.87
N PRO A 5 0.31 2.30 -22.95
CA PRO A 5 1.54 3.09 -23.07
C PRO A 5 2.81 2.22 -23.02
N THR A 6 2.85 1.21 -22.17
CA THR A 6 4.01 0.36 -21.93
C THR A 6 4.24 -0.54 -23.12
N MET A 7 3.19 -1.19 -23.63
CA MET A 7 3.28 -1.96 -24.88
C MET A 7 3.79 -1.11 -26.03
N ARG A 8 3.29 0.12 -26.19
CA ARG A 8 3.73 1.03 -27.27
C ARG A 8 5.21 1.37 -27.14
N ALA A 9 5.70 1.60 -25.92
CA ALA A 9 7.09 1.95 -25.67
C ALA A 9 8.03 0.75 -25.86
N GLN A 10 7.59 -0.46 -25.53
CA GLN A 10 8.43 -1.67 -25.49
C GLN A 10 8.26 -2.61 -26.70
N ALA A 11 7.29 -2.37 -27.57
CA ALA A 11 6.98 -3.28 -28.69
C ALA A 11 8.19 -3.58 -29.57
N ALA A 12 8.94 -2.55 -30.00
CA ALA A 12 10.08 -2.72 -30.89
C ALA A 12 11.19 -3.59 -30.26
N ASP A 13 11.49 -3.34 -28.99
CA ASP A 13 12.50 -4.10 -28.24
C ASP A 13 12.05 -5.56 -28.01
N THR A 14 10.78 -5.76 -27.65
CA THR A 14 10.22 -7.09 -27.41
C THR A 14 10.13 -7.90 -28.71
N ILE A 15 9.85 -7.27 -29.85
CA ILE A 15 9.88 -7.91 -31.18
C ILE A 15 11.30 -8.38 -31.50
N ALA A 16 12.29 -7.49 -31.38
CA ALA A 16 13.69 -7.84 -31.64
C ALA A 16 14.17 -8.97 -30.71
N ARG A 17 13.72 -8.99 -29.45
CA ARG A 17 13.99 -10.10 -28.53
C ARG A 17 13.33 -11.39 -28.98
N ALA A 18 12.05 -11.36 -29.33
CA ALA A 18 11.29 -12.51 -29.79
C ALA A 18 11.91 -13.18 -31.03
N GLU A 19 12.41 -12.39 -31.98
CA GLU A 19 13.11 -12.89 -33.17
C GLU A 19 14.42 -13.59 -32.84
N ARG A 20 15.22 -13.01 -31.92
CA ARG A 20 16.51 -13.60 -31.52
C ARG A 20 16.33 -14.87 -30.69
N GLU A 21 15.33 -14.90 -29.82
CA GLU A 21 15.10 -15.99 -28.85
C GLU A 21 14.12 -17.06 -29.38
N GLY A 22 13.53 -16.83 -30.57
CA GLY A 22 12.59 -17.77 -31.18
C GLY A 22 11.28 -17.91 -30.40
N LEU A 23 10.80 -16.83 -29.78
CA LEU A 23 9.56 -16.85 -29.02
C LEU A 23 8.38 -17.17 -29.94
N SER A 24 7.50 -18.06 -29.49
CA SER A 24 6.21 -18.25 -30.14
C SER A 24 5.40 -16.94 -30.10
N TYR A 25 4.47 -16.76 -31.04
CA TYR A 25 3.57 -15.59 -31.02
C TYR A 25 2.81 -15.45 -29.69
N ALA A 26 2.42 -16.57 -29.09
CA ALA A 26 1.78 -16.58 -27.78
C ALA A 26 2.74 -16.11 -26.67
N GLY A 27 4.00 -16.55 -26.69
CA GLY A 27 5.03 -16.13 -25.74
C GLY A 27 5.35 -14.64 -25.84
N PHE A 28 5.60 -14.15 -27.07
CA PHE A 28 5.81 -12.73 -27.35
C PHE A 28 4.65 -11.86 -26.82
N LEU A 29 3.41 -12.24 -27.14
CA LEU A 29 2.24 -11.47 -26.71
C LEU A 29 2.06 -11.51 -25.19
N ALA A 30 2.30 -12.66 -24.56
CA ALA A 30 2.24 -12.79 -23.11
C ALA A 30 3.25 -11.88 -22.41
N GLU A 31 4.50 -11.83 -22.87
CA GLU A 31 5.53 -10.96 -22.29
C GLU A 31 5.15 -9.47 -22.38
N LEU A 32 4.67 -9.03 -23.55
CA LEU A 32 4.32 -7.63 -23.77
C LEU A 32 3.11 -7.21 -22.91
N LEU A 33 2.13 -8.11 -22.75
CA LEU A 33 0.97 -7.88 -21.89
C LEU A 33 1.32 -7.92 -20.41
N LEU A 34 2.20 -8.83 -19.99
CA LEU A 34 2.69 -8.89 -18.61
C LEU A 34 3.40 -7.60 -18.22
N ALA A 35 4.28 -7.10 -19.09
CA ALA A 35 4.98 -5.84 -18.84
C ALA A 35 4.01 -4.64 -18.70
N GLU A 36 2.96 -4.59 -19.51
CA GLU A 36 1.91 -3.56 -19.38
C GLU A 36 1.11 -3.72 -18.08
N CYS A 37 0.77 -4.95 -17.68
CA CYS A 37 0.10 -5.20 -16.41
C CYS A 37 0.96 -4.74 -15.22
N GLU A 38 2.24 -5.14 -15.18
CA GLU A 38 3.18 -4.78 -14.13
C GLU A 38 3.37 -3.26 -14.02
N ASP A 39 3.55 -2.56 -15.14
CA ASP A 39 3.74 -1.11 -15.14
C ASP A 39 2.48 -0.36 -14.67
N ARG A 40 1.30 -0.86 -15.03
CA ARG A 40 0.03 -0.31 -14.54
C ARG A 40 -0.16 -0.56 -13.06
N ASP A 41 0.14 -1.74 -12.56
CA ASP A 41 0.00 -2.08 -11.14
C ASP A 41 0.96 -1.26 -10.28
N ARG A 42 2.21 -1.10 -10.75
CA ARG A 42 3.18 -0.18 -10.16
C ARG A 42 2.66 1.26 -10.14
N GLY A 43 2.18 1.75 -11.28
CA GLY A 43 1.61 3.10 -11.38
C GLY A 43 0.38 3.32 -10.49
N ARG A 44 -0.45 2.29 -10.26
CA ARG A 44 -1.56 2.33 -9.30
C ARG A 44 -1.05 2.39 -7.86
N ALA A 45 -0.08 1.55 -7.50
CA ALA A 45 0.52 1.54 -6.18
C ALA A 45 1.16 2.89 -5.84
N GLU A 46 1.97 3.45 -6.74
CA GLU A 46 2.61 4.77 -6.54
C GLU A 46 1.57 5.88 -6.34
N ARG A 47 0.48 5.86 -7.11
CA ARG A 47 -0.63 6.83 -6.94
C ARG A 47 -1.29 6.70 -5.58
N ARG A 48 -1.51 5.47 -5.09
CA ARG A 48 -2.08 5.22 -3.75
C ARG A 48 -1.14 5.70 -2.65
N ILE A 49 0.15 5.36 -2.73
CA ILE A 49 1.17 5.81 -1.76
C ILE A 49 1.19 7.34 -1.70
N ARG A 50 1.19 8.00 -2.86
CA ARG A 50 1.19 9.47 -2.92
C ARG A 50 -0.11 10.07 -2.37
N ALA A 51 -1.26 9.45 -2.66
CA ALA A 51 -2.56 9.89 -2.15
C ALA A 51 -2.69 9.71 -0.63
N ALA A 52 -1.92 8.81 -0.02
CA ALA A 52 -1.88 8.63 1.42
C ALA A 52 -1.09 9.74 2.15
N HIS A 53 -0.38 10.65 1.46
CA HIS A 53 0.27 11.80 2.10
C HIS A 53 1.10 11.46 3.36
N PHE A 54 1.84 10.36 3.35
CA PHE A 54 2.70 10.00 4.47
C PHE A 54 3.73 11.11 4.73
N PRO A 55 3.98 11.49 5.99
CA PRO A 55 4.89 12.59 6.32
C PRO A 55 6.36 12.27 5.98
N ARG A 56 6.68 10.97 5.89
CA ARG A 56 8.00 10.44 5.51
C ARG A 56 7.80 9.11 4.78
N GLU A 57 8.75 8.76 3.93
CA GLU A 57 8.84 7.40 3.38
C GLU A 57 9.49 6.49 4.42
N LYS A 58 8.79 5.41 4.79
CA LYS A 58 9.29 4.38 5.70
C LYS A 58 8.79 3.02 5.24
N SER A 59 9.68 2.05 5.11
CA SER A 59 9.32 0.66 4.83
C SER A 59 9.39 -0.20 6.10
N LEU A 60 8.60 -1.27 6.16
CA LEU A 60 8.70 -2.25 7.26
C LEU A 60 10.07 -2.96 7.29
N ARG A 61 10.81 -2.98 6.17
CA ARG A 61 12.14 -3.58 6.09
C ARG A 61 13.20 -2.76 6.84
N GLU A 62 12.99 -1.46 6.96
CA GLU A 62 13.87 -0.55 7.71
C GLU A 62 13.58 -0.53 9.22
N PHE A 63 12.58 -1.28 9.69
CA PHE A 63 12.21 -1.27 11.11
C PHE A 63 13.17 -2.16 11.92
N GLU A 64 13.84 -1.58 12.91
CA GLU A 64 14.73 -2.32 13.80
C GLU A 64 13.96 -2.95 14.97
N TYR A 65 13.60 -4.23 14.83
CA TYR A 65 12.90 -4.98 15.88
C TYR A 65 13.76 -5.21 17.13
N THR A 66 15.09 -5.20 17.01
CA THR A 66 16.02 -5.32 18.15
C THR A 66 15.98 -4.11 19.08
N ALA A 67 15.68 -2.93 18.56
CA ALA A 67 15.56 -1.70 19.34
C ALA A 67 14.26 -1.64 20.16
N ASN A 68 13.25 -2.44 19.81
CA ASN A 68 11.99 -2.52 20.53
C ASN A 68 11.50 -3.98 20.66
N PRO A 69 11.94 -4.71 21.71
CA PRO A 69 11.59 -6.11 21.91
C PRO A 69 10.10 -6.35 22.21
N ASN A 70 9.33 -5.31 22.49
CA ASN A 70 7.88 -5.41 22.71
C ASN A 70 7.09 -5.56 21.39
N VAL A 71 7.74 -5.37 20.24
CA VAL A 71 7.13 -5.53 18.92
C VAL A 71 7.49 -6.91 18.39
N ASP A 72 6.51 -7.81 18.37
CA ASP A 72 6.66 -9.13 17.77
C ASP A 72 6.72 -9.01 16.22
N PRO A 73 7.84 -9.37 15.57
CA PRO A 73 7.95 -9.35 14.12
C PRO A 73 6.89 -10.21 13.43
N ALA A 74 6.49 -11.34 14.02
CA ALA A 74 5.49 -12.23 13.43
C ALA A 74 4.13 -11.54 13.31
N VAL A 75 3.75 -10.75 14.32
CA VAL A 75 2.52 -9.94 14.29
C VAL A 75 2.60 -8.87 13.22
N ILE A 76 3.73 -8.16 13.10
CA ILE A 76 3.90 -7.12 12.08
C ILE A 76 3.86 -7.72 10.66
N HIS A 77 4.49 -8.87 10.44
CA HIS A 77 4.41 -9.59 9.18
C HIS A 77 2.97 -10.04 8.85
N SER A 78 2.22 -10.51 9.85
CA SER A 78 0.80 -10.82 9.68
C SER A 78 -0.01 -9.57 9.31
N LEU A 79 0.24 -8.43 9.95
CA LEU A 79 -0.44 -7.17 9.63
C LEU A 79 -0.07 -6.64 8.24
N ALA A 80 1.15 -6.91 7.76
CA ALA A 80 1.62 -6.54 6.43
C ALA A 80 0.87 -7.27 5.30
N THR A 81 0.23 -8.41 5.59
CA THR A 81 -0.66 -9.09 4.63
C THR A 81 -1.94 -8.31 4.32
N CYS A 82 -2.25 -7.28 5.11
CA CYS A 82 -3.39 -6.38 4.91
C CYS A 82 -4.76 -7.04 5.01
N ASP A 83 -4.86 -8.26 5.54
CA ASP A 83 -6.13 -8.97 5.75
C ASP A 83 -7.10 -8.19 6.66
N TRP A 84 -6.57 -7.42 7.61
CA TRP A 84 -7.35 -6.52 8.47
C TRP A 84 -8.05 -5.40 7.69
N ILE A 85 -7.48 -4.94 6.57
CA ILE A 85 -8.12 -3.96 5.69
C ILE A 85 -9.28 -4.61 4.95
N THR A 86 -9.06 -5.81 4.39
CA THR A 86 -10.11 -6.58 3.70
C THR A 86 -11.28 -6.88 4.62
N LYS A 87 -11.01 -7.17 5.89
CA LYS A 87 -12.04 -7.40 6.93
C LYS A 87 -12.64 -6.12 7.52
N GLY A 88 -12.15 -4.95 7.12
CA GLY A 88 -12.64 -3.66 7.61
C GLY A 88 -12.30 -3.37 9.08
N TYR A 89 -11.31 -4.06 9.65
CA TYR A 89 -10.89 -3.84 11.03
C TYR A 89 -9.99 -2.62 11.15
N PRO A 90 -10.21 -1.70 12.09
CA PRO A 90 -9.30 -0.60 12.33
C PRO A 90 -8.01 -1.10 12.99
N LEU A 91 -6.85 -0.56 12.59
CA LEU A 91 -5.58 -0.82 13.25
C LEU A 91 -5.17 0.38 14.12
N CYS A 92 -4.85 0.09 15.38
CA CYS A 92 -4.34 1.07 16.34
C CYS A 92 -3.09 0.51 17.04
N LEU A 93 -2.01 1.30 17.09
CA LEU A 93 -0.80 0.97 17.83
C LEU A 93 -0.72 1.85 19.08
N ILE A 94 -0.52 1.25 20.25
CA ILE A 94 -0.52 1.92 21.55
C ILE A 94 0.84 1.71 22.25
N GLY A 95 1.31 2.71 22.96
CA GLY A 95 2.44 2.62 23.90
C GLY A 95 3.20 3.95 24.02
N ASP A 96 4.40 3.90 24.58
CA ASP A 96 5.20 5.10 24.82
C ASP A 96 5.71 5.78 23.55
N SER A 97 6.03 7.07 23.64
CA SER A 97 6.65 7.82 22.55
C SER A 97 8.01 7.24 22.19
N GLY A 98 8.46 7.41 20.93
CA GLY A 98 9.76 6.92 20.48
C GLY A 98 9.87 5.42 20.18
N THR A 99 8.83 4.62 20.44
CA THR A 99 8.81 3.16 20.21
C THR A 99 8.62 2.73 18.73
N GLY A 100 8.69 3.67 17.79
CA GLY A 100 8.60 3.37 16.35
C GLY A 100 7.19 3.17 15.79
N LYS A 101 6.13 3.49 16.54
CA LYS A 101 4.72 3.40 16.07
C LYS A 101 4.46 4.11 14.74
N SER A 102 4.95 5.33 14.59
CA SER A 102 4.78 6.09 13.34
C SER A 102 5.47 5.40 12.16
N HIS A 103 6.63 4.77 12.38
CA HIS A 103 7.30 3.97 11.35
C HIS A 103 6.44 2.77 10.96
N LEU A 104 5.94 2.02 11.94
CA LEU A 104 5.09 0.85 11.69
C LEU A 104 3.81 1.22 10.94
N LEU A 105 3.13 2.30 11.32
CA LEU A 105 1.91 2.75 10.65
C LEU A 105 2.17 3.18 9.20
N ILE A 106 3.25 3.93 8.96
CA ILE A 106 3.65 4.33 7.59
C ILE A 106 4.04 3.10 6.77
N GLY A 107 4.82 2.19 7.35
CA GLY A 107 5.26 0.97 6.69
C GLY A 107 4.09 0.04 6.33
N LEU A 108 3.14 -0.16 7.26
CA LEU A 108 1.92 -0.94 7.01
C LEU A 108 1.01 -0.26 5.99
N GLY A 109 0.84 1.05 6.07
CA GLY A 109 0.09 1.82 5.08
C GLY A 109 0.71 1.76 3.68
N THR A 110 2.04 1.77 3.59
CA THR A 110 2.79 1.62 2.34
C THR A 110 2.66 0.21 1.78
N ALA A 111 2.79 -0.82 2.63
CA ALA A 111 2.57 -2.21 2.26
C ALA A 111 1.15 -2.43 1.72
N ALA A 112 0.14 -1.81 2.35
CA ALA A 112 -1.24 -1.87 1.89
C ALA A 112 -1.45 -1.18 0.53
N ALA A 113 -0.86 0.00 0.34
CA ALA A 113 -0.93 0.71 -0.94
C ALA A 113 -0.24 -0.06 -2.08
N MET A 114 0.84 -0.78 -1.77
CA MET A 114 1.54 -1.67 -2.71
C MET A 114 0.77 -2.95 -3.01
N ALA A 115 0.18 -3.59 -1.99
CA ALA A 115 -0.62 -4.81 -2.14
C ALA A 115 -1.89 -4.56 -2.97
N GLY A 116 -2.35 -3.31 -3.02
CA GLY A 116 -3.38 -2.86 -3.95
C GLY A 116 -4.73 -3.52 -3.70
N ASP A 117 -5.40 -3.15 -2.61
CA ASP A 117 -6.78 -3.49 -2.29
C ASP A 117 -7.20 -4.92 -2.69
N ALA A 118 -6.89 -5.91 -1.85
CA ALA A 118 -7.40 -7.28 -1.97
C ALA A 118 -8.95 -7.41 -1.83
N GLY A 119 -9.70 -6.31 -2.00
CA GLY A 119 -11.15 -6.31 -2.01
C GLY A 119 -11.69 -4.94 -2.42
N GLY A 120 -12.21 -4.85 -3.65
CA GLY A 120 -13.09 -3.76 -4.06
C GLY A 120 -14.38 -3.80 -3.27
N HIS A 121 -14.46 -3.05 -2.17
CA HIS A 121 -15.70 -2.83 -1.45
C HIS A 121 -16.26 -1.48 -1.87
N THR A 122 -16.96 -1.46 -3.01
CA THR A 122 -17.96 -0.44 -3.30
C THR A 122 -19.21 -0.87 -2.54
N GLY A 123 -19.33 -0.49 -1.26
CA GLY A 123 -20.41 -0.99 -0.42
C GLY A 123 -20.53 -0.22 0.88
N ASP A 124 -21.38 0.80 0.87
CA ASP A 124 -21.84 1.57 2.01
C ASP A 124 -22.50 0.68 3.08
N SER A 125 -21.74 0.05 3.98
CA SER A 125 -22.28 -0.58 5.22
C SER A 125 -21.17 -1.04 6.18
N VAL A 126 -20.27 -0.15 6.62
CA VAL A 126 -19.37 -0.45 7.74
C VAL A 126 -19.36 0.73 8.70
N GLY A 127 -19.59 0.44 9.98
CA GLY A 127 -19.88 1.43 11.02
C GLY A 127 -18.84 2.55 11.15
N HIS A 128 -19.32 3.71 11.60
CA HIS A 128 -18.52 4.88 11.87
C HIS A 128 -17.41 4.56 12.88
N PRO A 129 -16.14 4.92 12.62
CA PRO A 129 -15.07 4.71 13.59
C PRO A 129 -15.39 5.50 14.87
N ARG A 130 -15.40 4.81 16.02
CA ARG A 130 -15.48 5.48 17.32
C ARG A 130 -14.12 6.13 17.61
N PRO A 131 -14.05 7.43 17.91
CA PRO A 131 -12.79 8.05 18.30
C PRO A 131 -12.29 7.41 19.61
N CYS A 132 -11.05 6.93 19.61
CA CYS A 132 -10.36 6.46 20.82
C CYS A 132 -10.20 7.65 21.79
N ARG A 133 -10.97 7.69 22.87
CA ARG A 133 -10.77 8.65 23.97
C ARG A 133 -9.62 8.13 24.86
N GLY A 134 -8.38 8.43 24.52
CA GLY A 134 -7.22 8.09 25.35
C GLY A 134 -5.99 8.90 24.96
N GLN A 135 -5.34 9.54 25.94
CA GLN A 135 -4.25 10.52 25.78
C GLN A 135 -2.90 9.94 25.31
N HIS A 136 -2.82 8.64 24.99
CA HIS A 136 -1.60 7.95 24.56
C HIS A 136 -1.70 7.27 23.19
N ALA A 137 -2.78 7.50 22.43
CA ALA A 137 -2.98 6.91 21.11
C ALA A 137 -2.33 7.77 20.01
N SER A 138 -1.16 7.36 19.52
CA SER A 138 -0.60 7.91 18.29
C SER A 138 -1.25 7.22 17.08
N CYS A 139 -2.14 7.95 16.41
CA CYS A 139 -2.66 7.76 15.04
C CYS A 139 -3.13 6.35 14.62
N ALA A 140 -4.45 6.18 14.44
CA ALA A 140 -5.01 4.98 13.81
C ALA A 140 -4.81 5.01 12.28
N VAL A 141 -4.50 3.86 11.66
CA VAL A 141 -4.67 3.69 10.21
C VAL A 141 -6.08 3.14 10.00
N SER A 142 -6.94 4.00 9.48
CA SER A 142 -8.31 3.64 9.12
C SER A 142 -8.31 2.94 7.75
N PRO A 143 -9.01 1.79 7.56
CA PRO A 143 -9.17 1.15 6.24
C PRO A 143 -9.70 2.10 5.16
N TRP A 144 -10.43 3.14 5.57
CA TRP A 144 -11.03 4.17 4.73
C TRP A 144 -10.04 5.19 4.15
N TRP A 145 -8.85 5.28 4.75
CA TRP A 145 -7.78 6.20 4.34
C TRP A 145 -7.13 5.78 3.01
N LEU A 146 -7.20 4.50 2.66
CA LEU A 146 -6.63 3.93 1.43
C LEU A 146 -7.59 3.93 0.24
N ASN A 147 -8.91 4.05 0.49
CA ASN A 147 -9.95 3.80 -0.52
C ASN A 147 -10.75 5.06 -0.94
N ARG A 148 -10.28 6.29 -0.66
CA ARG A 148 -10.96 7.54 -1.08
C ARG A 148 -10.08 8.45 -1.93
N THR A 149 -10.60 8.79 -3.11
CA THR A 149 -10.37 10.08 -3.81
C THR A 149 -10.74 11.25 -2.89
N PRO A 150 -10.17 12.45 -3.11
CA PRO A 150 -9.89 13.42 -2.05
C PRO A 150 -11.17 14.05 -1.49
N ARG A 151 -11.68 13.51 -0.39
CA ARG A 151 -12.43 14.30 0.60
C ARG A 151 -11.62 14.33 1.87
N LEU A 152 -10.78 15.36 1.92
CA LEU A 152 -10.23 16.02 3.09
C LEU A 152 -10.80 15.46 4.41
N LEU A 153 -10.08 14.53 5.03
CA LEU A 153 -9.99 14.58 6.48
C LEU A 153 -9.12 15.80 6.78
N PRO A 154 -9.60 16.76 7.59
CA PRO A 154 -8.86 17.98 7.86
C PRO A 154 -7.47 17.62 8.40
N ALA A 155 -6.44 18.24 7.84
CA ALA A 155 -5.02 18.04 8.09
C ALA A 155 -4.57 18.49 9.50
N GLY A 156 -5.36 18.21 10.54
CA GLY A 156 -5.18 18.74 11.90
C GLY A 156 -5.10 17.68 13.00
N GLN A 157 -4.90 16.40 12.68
CA GLN A 157 -4.77 15.33 13.70
C GLN A 157 -3.44 14.58 13.66
N PHE A 158 -2.38 15.25 13.20
CA PHE A 158 -1.04 14.84 13.63
C PHE A 158 -0.81 15.44 15.01
N CYS A 159 -0.89 14.60 16.05
CA CYS A 159 -0.41 14.95 17.38
C CYS A 159 1.06 15.38 17.27
N HIS A 160 1.28 16.69 17.32
CA HIS A 160 2.56 17.25 17.72
C HIS A 160 2.77 17.03 19.23
N PRO A 161 4.03 17.00 19.69
CA PRO A 161 4.40 16.55 21.04
C PRO A 161 3.66 17.25 22.17
#